data_AF-A0A154PAQ1-F1
#
_entry.id   AF-A0A154PAQ1-F1
#
_cell.length_a   1.000
_cell.length_b   1.000
_cell.length_c   1.000
_cell.angle_alpha   90.00
_cell.angle_beta   90.00
_cell.angle_gamma   90.00
#
_symmetry.space_group_name_H-M   'P 1'
#
loop_
_entity.id
_entity.type
_entity.pdbx_description
1 polymer ?
#
loop_
_entity_poly.entity_id
_entity_poly.type
_entity_poly.pdbx_seq_one_letter_code
_entity_poly.pdbx_strand_id
1 'polypeptide(L)'
;MHPTGSALRCWDCASNANALCGDPMNITEHQVTFHTKVCEAGLYDSSKPICRKTVRRENGERVVIRQCSTPNVDEADITDGPCSAMATGGRSVVESCHICSTDLCNSATSASIMQPLYIVALAFVGYHLFQSKYNVV
;
A
#
# COMPACT_ATOMS: atom_id res chain seq x y z
N MET A 1 -26.61 -18.47 12.38
CA MET A 1 -25.98 -17.39 11.57
C MET A 1 -24.48 -17.59 11.67
N HIS A 2 -23.86 -18.27 10.70
CA HIS A 2 -22.40 -18.35 10.63
C HIS A 2 -21.88 -16.98 10.17
N PRO A 3 -20.87 -16.38 10.83
CA PRO A 3 -20.17 -15.29 10.20
C PRO A 3 -19.45 -15.88 8.98
N THR A 4 -19.83 -15.43 7.79
CA THR A 4 -19.04 -15.62 6.58
C THR A 4 -17.75 -14.83 6.77
N GLY A 5 -16.79 -15.41 7.49
CA GLY A 5 -15.46 -14.87 7.62
C GLY A 5 -14.77 -14.99 6.28
N SER A 6 -14.93 -13.99 5.41
CA SER A 6 -14.11 -13.88 4.21
C SER A 6 -12.67 -13.76 4.67
N ALA A 7 -11.85 -14.75 4.34
CA ALA A 7 -10.43 -14.69 4.61
C ALA A 7 -9.81 -13.56 3.77
N LEU A 8 -8.99 -12.73 4.42
CA LEU A 8 -8.37 -11.55 3.81
C LEU A 8 -7.63 -11.94 2.54
N ARG A 9 -7.81 -11.20 1.44
CA ARG A 9 -7.06 -11.43 0.20
C ARG A 9 -6.09 -10.30 -0.06
N CYS A 10 -4.82 -10.61 -0.29
CA CYS A 10 -3.78 -9.62 -0.56
C CYS A 10 -3.08 -9.89 -1.88
N TRP A 11 -2.47 -8.86 -2.45
CA TRP A 11 -1.47 -9.07 -3.49
C TRP A 11 -0.25 -9.77 -2.89
N ASP A 12 0.28 -10.76 -3.61
CA ASP A 12 1.44 -11.56 -3.26
C ASP A 12 2.40 -11.64 -4.46
N CYS A 13 3.36 -10.73 -4.50
CA CYS A 13 4.29 -10.58 -5.61
C CYS A 13 5.51 -9.74 -5.23
N ALA A 14 6.56 -9.84 -6.04
CA ALA A 14 7.74 -8.99 -5.94
C ALA A 14 8.15 -8.44 -7.32
N SER A 15 8.49 -7.16 -7.39
CA SER A 15 8.76 -6.47 -8.66
C SER A 15 10.03 -6.93 -9.37
N ASN A 16 10.97 -7.52 -8.64
CA ASN A 16 12.19 -8.13 -9.19
C ASN A 16 11.92 -9.50 -9.86
N ALA A 17 10.84 -10.19 -9.48
CA ALA A 17 10.41 -11.43 -10.12
C ALA A 17 9.36 -11.20 -11.21
N ASN A 18 8.49 -10.20 -11.01
CA ASN A 18 7.48 -9.80 -11.99
C ASN A 18 7.34 -8.27 -12.01
N ALA A 19 7.75 -7.64 -13.12
CA ALA A 19 7.69 -6.19 -13.29
C ALA A 19 6.28 -5.61 -13.12
N LEU A 20 5.21 -6.40 -13.32
CA LEU A 20 3.81 -5.98 -13.11
C LEU A 20 3.47 -5.73 -11.64
N CYS A 21 4.29 -6.22 -10.72
CA CYS A 21 4.24 -5.88 -9.29
C CYS A 21 4.91 -4.54 -8.97
N GLY A 22 5.37 -3.77 -9.96
CA GLY A 22 5.87 -2.41 -9.75
C GLY A 22 4.78 -1.41 -9.29
N ASP A 23 5.20 -0.16 -9.08
CA ASP A 23 4.30 0.97 -8.94
C ASP A 23 4.37 1.82 -10.24
N PRO A 24 3.24 2.30 -10.80
CA PRO A 24 1.86 1.97 -10.43
C PRO A 24 1.51 0.52 -10.77
N MET A 25 0.66 -0.11 -9.95
CA MET A 25 0.32 -1.52 -10.09
C MET A 25 -0.73 -1.76 -11.19
N ASN A 26 -0.55 -2.82 -11.98
CA ASN A 26 -1.55 -3.27 -12.95
C ASN A 26 -2.63 -4.12 -12.25
N ILE A 27 -3.83 -3.55 -12.08
CA ILE A 27 -4.94 -4.17 -11.32
C ILE A 27 -6.00 -4.85 -12.20
N THR A 28 -5.65 -5.28 -13.42
CA THR A 28 -6.59 -6.02 -14.29
C THR A 28 -7.02 -7.35 -13.64
N GLU A 29 -8.22 -7.83 -13.98
CA GLU A 29 -8.77 -9.08 -13.42
C GLU A 29 -7.83 -10.27 -13.58
N HIS A 30 -7.18 -10.39 -14.74
CA HIS A 30 -6.17 -11.41 -14.98
C HIS A 30 -5.04 -11.34 -13.96
N GLN A 31 -4.51 -10.13 -13.67
CA GLN A 31 -3.45 -9.97 -12.69
C GLN A 31 -3.91 -10.30 -11.28
N VAL A 32 -5.15 -9.94 -10.93
CA VAL A 32 -5.76 -10.29 -9.63
C VAL A 32 -5.80 -11.80 -9.44
N THR A 33 -6.15 -12.58 -10.48
CA THR A 33 -6.22 -14.04 -10.38
C THR A 33 -4.87 -14.70 -10.11
N PHE A 34 -3.77 -14.19 -10.66
CA PHE A 34 -2.45 -14.84 -10.57
C PHE A 34 -1.53 -14.27 -9.50
N HIS A 35 -1.80 -13.06 -8.99
CA HIS A 35 -0.90 -12.37 -8.05
C HIS A 35 -1.60 -12.01 -6.75
N THR A 36 -2.74 -12.62 -6.45
CA THR A 36 -3.37 -12.49 -5.14
C THR A 36 -3.48 -13.84 -4.47
N LYS A 37 -3.45 -13.84 -3.15
CA LYS A 37 -3.68 -15.03 -2.34
C LYS A 37 -4.59 -14.70 -1.18
N VAL A 38 -5.32 -15.71 -0.73
CA VAL A 38 -6.05 -15.67 0.53
C VAL A 38 -5.03 -15.84 1.66
N CYS A 39 -5.05 -14.94 2.62
CA CYS A 39 -4.19 -14.99 3.78
C CYS A 39 -4.76 -15.98 4.80
N GLU A 40 -3.97 -17.00 5.11
CA GLU A 40 -4.31 -17.99 6.11
C GLU A 40 -3.94 -17.47 7.49
N ALA A 41 -4.81 -17.66 8.48
CA ALA A 41 -4.45 -17.48 9.88
C ALA A 41 -3.60 -18.68 10.31
N GLY A 42 -2.49 -18.46 11.01
CA GLY A 42 -1.66 -19.54 11.53
C GLY A 42 -2.46 -20.41 12.50
N LEU A 43 -2.31 -21.73 12.43
CA LEU A 43 -3.01 -22.70 13.31
C LEU A 43 -2.82 -22.44 14.82
N TYR A 44 -1.72 -21.79 15.19
CA TYR A 44 -1.34 -21.50 16.58
C TYR A 44 -1.22 -20.01 16.89
N ASP A 45 -1.49 -19.16 15.89
CA ASP A 45 -1.30 -17.72 15.99
C ASP A 45 -2.67 -17.05 15.90
N SER A 46 -3.10 -16.45 17.01
CA SER A 46 -4.37 -15.72 17.08
C SER A 46 -4.30 -14.35 16.39
N SER A 47 -3.12 -13.95 15.90
CA SER A 47 -2.97 -12.72 15.14
C SER A 47 -3.79 -12.76 13.85
N LYS A 48 -4.46 -11.65 13.56
CA LYS A 48 -5.19 -11.50 12.31
C LYS A 48 -4.19 -11.28 11.18
N PRO A 49 -4.32 -12.01 10.05
CA PRO A 49 -3.47 -11.75 8.90
C PRO A 49 -3.71 -10.34 8.36
N ILE A 50 -2.65 -9.77 7.80
CA ILE A 50 -2.62 -8.43 7.17
C ILE A 50 -2.04 -8.51 5.76
N CYS A 51 -2.34 -7.50 4.94
CA CYS A 51 -1.58 -7.22 3.74
C CYS A 51 -0.39 -6.32 4.09
N ARG A 52 0.81 -6.67 3.63
CA ARG A 52 2.00 -5.84 3.74
C ARG A 52 2.45 -5.40 2.35
N LYS A 53 2.85 -4.13 2.22
CA LYS A 53 3.62 -3.59 1.10
C LYS A 53 4.93 -3.05 1.65
N THR A 54 6.04 -3.50 1.08
CA THR A 54 7.38 -3.01 1.40
C THR A 54 8.06 -2.55 0.12
N VAL A 55 8.62 -1.35 0.17
CA VAL A 55 9.49 -0.81 -0.87
C VAL A 55 10.89 -0.79 -0.29
N ARG A 56 11.82 -1.44 -0.96
CA ARG A 56 13.23 -1.47 -0.55
C ARG A 56 14.14 -1.26 -1.74
N ARG A 57 15.33 -0.74 -1.47
CA ARG A 57 16.40 -0.61 -2.45
C ARG A 57 17.39 -1.75 -2.25
N GLU A 58 17.49 -2.66 -3.21
CA GLU A 58 18.43 -3.78 -3.20
C GLU A 58 19.45 -3.58 -4.32
N ASN A 59 20.74 -3.49 -3.97
CA ASN A 59 21.82 -3.25 -4.93
C ASN A 59 21.59 -2.05 -5.87
N GLY A 60 20.91 -1.00 -5.37
CA GLY A 60 20.59 0.21 -6.12
C GLY A 60 19.24 0.16 -6.84
N GLU A 61 18.65 -1.02 -7.03
CA GLU A 61 17.34 -1.20 -7.67
C GLU A 61 16.20 -1.09 -6.65
N ARG A 62 15.11 -0.42 -7.04
CA ARG A 62 13.91 -0.28 -6.21
C ARG A 62 13.00 -1.49 -6.41
N VAL A 63 12.86 -2.30 -5.36
CA VAL A 63 12.04 -3.51 -5.34
C VAL A 63 10.79 -3.27 -4.49
N VAL A 64 9.62 -3.56 -5.06
CA VAL A 64 8.32 -3.53 -4.37
C VAL A 64 7.91 -4.96 -4.07
N ILE A 65 7.59 -5.24 -2.81
CA ILE A 65 7.15 -6.54 -2.32
C ILE A 65 5.77 -6.38 -1.69
N ARG A 66 4.86 -7.26 -2.08
CA ARG A 66 3.50 -7.36 -1.55
C ARG A 66 3.30 -8.79 -1.08
N GLN A 67 2.72 -8.96 0.11
CA GLN A 67 2.47 -10.28 0.68
C GLN A 67 1.40 -10.24 1.76
N CYS A 68 0.80 -11.40 2.04
CA CYS A 68 0.17 -11.65 3.33
C CYS A 68 1.25 -11.76 4.40
N SER A 69 0.97 -11.24 5.59
CA SER A 69 1.87 -11.28 6.74
C SER A 69 1.05 -11.41 8.02
N THR A 70 1.69 -11.90 9.07
CA THR A 70 1.28 -11.60 10.45
C THR A 70 1.92 -10.27 10.86
N PRO A 71 1.25 -9.40 11.63
CA PRO A 71 1.89 -8.22 12.23
C PRO A 71 3.03 -8.66 13.16
N ASN A 72 4.17 -7.96 13.11
CA ASN A 72 5.21 -8.15 14.12
C ASN A 72 4.70 -7.74 15.51
N VAL A 73 5.40 -8.16 16.57
CA VAL A 73 5.01 -7.85 17.96
C VAL A 73 4.89 -6.34 18.20
N ASP A 74 5.78 -5.57 17.59
CA ASP A 74 5.80 -4.10 17.62
C ASP A 74 4.81 -3.44 16.65
N GLU A 75 4.07 -4.22 15.86
CA GLU A 75 3.02 -3.80 14.95
C GLU A 75 1.62 -4.25 15.42
N ALA A 76 1.52 -4.89 16.59
CA ALA A 76 0.27 -5.52 17.06
C ALA A 76 -0.92 -4.55 17.16
N ASP A 77 -0.66 -3.28 17.46
CA ASP A 77 -1.67 -2.23 17.58
C ASP A 77 -1.95 -1.49 16.25
N ILE A 78 -1.24 -1.83 15.17
CA ILE A 78 -1.37 -1.17 13.87
C ILE A 78 -2.35 -1.96 13.01
N THR A 79 -3.54 -1.41 12.80
CA THR A 79 -4.55 -2.01 11.90
C THR A 79 -4.25 -1.66 10.44
N ASP A 80 -4.18 -0.36 10.14
CA ASP A 80 -3.80 0.18 8.83
C ASP A 80 -2.78 1.31 9.07
N GLY A 81 -1.61 1.25 8.44
CA GLY A 81 -0.63 2.31 8.57
C GLY A 81 0.80 1.92 8.24
N PRO A 82 1.75 2.83 8.54
CA PRO A 82 3.17 2.52 8.39
C PRO A 82 3.56 1.38 9.33
N CYS A 83 4.35 0.44 8.82
CA CYS A 83 4.83 -0.67 9.63
C CYS A 83 6.06 -0.25 10.44
N SER A 84 6.35 -0.99 11.51
CA SER A 84 7.50 -0.73 12.37
C SER A 84 8.79 -0.99 11.60
N ALA A 85 9.68 0.01 11.59
CA ALA A 85 10.88 -0.03 10.77
C ALA A 85 11.87 -1.08 11.31
N MET A 86 11.78 -2.32 10.81
CA MET A 86 12.76 -3.37 11.10
C MET A 86 14.02 -3.17 10.24
N ALA A 87 15.09 -2.77 10.92
CA ALA A 87 16.51 -2.94 10.59
C ALA A 87 17.02 -2.53 9.18
N THR A 88 17.59 -1.32 9.12
CA THR A 88 18.70 -0.97 8.24
C THR A 88 19.94 -1.79 8.63
N GLY A 89 20.04 -3.02 8.11
CA GLY A 89 21.23 -3.87 8.28
C GLY A 89 21.66 -4.50 6.96
N GLY A 90 22.64 -3.89 6.27
CA GLY A 90 23.23 -4.40 5.01
C GLY A 90 22.83 -3.63 3.74
N ARG A 91 23.14 -4.19 2.55
CA ARG A 91 22.96 -3.60 1.19
C ARG A 91 21.50 -3.33 0.79
N SER A 92 20.53 -3.53 1.68
CA SER A 92 19.11 -3.31 1.44
C SER A 92 18.53 -2.25 2.38
N VAL A 93 18.04 -1.14 1.82
CA VAL A 93 17.42 -0.04 2.59
C VAL A 93 15.91 -0.07 2.35
N VAL A 94 15.11 -0.17 3.41
CA VAL A 94 13.64 -0.05 3.31
C VAL A 94 13.29 1.42 3.10
N GLU A 95 12.70 1.76 1.95
CA GLU A 95 12.25 3.11 1.61
C GLU A 95 10.87 3.39 2.20
N SER A 96 9.98 2.40 2.19
CA SER A 96 8.67 2.51 2.82
C SER A 96 8.09 1.15 3.17
N CYS A 97 7.21 1.14 4.16
CA CYS A 97 6.47 -0.06 4.53
C CYS A 97 5.08 0.34 5.03
N HIS A 98 4.06 -0.37 4.58
CA HIS A 98 2.68 -0.14 4.97
C HIS A 98 1.98 -1.48 5.17
N ILE A 99 1.18 -1.57 6.22
CA ILE A 99 0.31 -2.71 6.51
C ILE A 99 -1.15 -2.28 6.48
N CYS A 100 -2.05 -3.18 6.07
CA CYS A 100 -3.47 -2.92 6.02
C CYS A 100 -4.32 -4.19 6.10
N SER A 101 -5.59 -4.06 6.47
CA SER A 101 -6.47 -5.19 6.81
C SER A 101 -7.72 -5.34 5.92
N THR A 102 -7.73 -4.76 4.72
CA THR A 102 -8.83 -4.90 3.75
C THR A 102 -8.37 -5.57 2.46
N ASP A 103 -9.29 -6.18 1.72
CA ASP A 103 -8.95 -6.92 0.50
C ASP A 103 -8.18 -6.04 -0.50
N LEU A 104 -7.05 -6.56 -0.98
CA LEU A 104 -6.22 -5.97 -2.04
C LEU A 104 -5.66 -4.56 -1.71
N CYS A 105 -5.72 -4.14 -0.45
CA CYS A 105 -5.34 -2.81 0.01
C CYS A 105 -3.85 -2.48 -0.24
N ASN A 106 -2.99 -3.50 -0.29
CA ASN A 106 -1.57 -3.34 -0.57
C ASN A 106 -1.25 -3.03 -2.05
N SER A 107 -2.24 -2.83 -2.91
CA SER A 107 -2.05 -2.30 -4.28
C SER A 107 -1.63 -0.83 -4.31
N ALA A 108 -1.99 -0.05 -3.29
CA ALA A 108 -1.87 1.41 -3.29
C ALA A 108 -0.44 1.89 -3.55
N THR A 109 -0.30 2.86 -4.45
CA THR A 109 0.89 3.70 -4.56
C THR A 109 0.93 4.67 -3.38
N SER A 110 2.10 4.98 -2.83
CA SER A 110 2.24 6.04 -1.85
C SER A 110 1.53 7.30 -2.38
N ALA A 111 0.61 7.87 -1.58
CA ALA A 111 -0.38 8.89 -1.96
C ALA A 111 0.18 10.26 -2.40
N SER A 112 1.44 10.31 -2.82
CA SER A 112 2.19 11.52 -3.17
C SER A 112 1.66 12.25 -4.42
N ILE A 113 0.82 11.62 -5.26
CA ILE A 113 0.37 12.23 -6.53
C ILE A 113 -0.95 12.99 -6.37
N MET A 114 -1.80 12.66 -5.39
CA MET A 114 -3.09 13.35 -5.21
C MET A 114 -2.97 14.70 -4.50
N GLN A 115 -2.00 14.86 -3.59
CA GLN A 115 -1.80 16.12 -2.85
C GLN A 115 -1.56 17.36 -3.74
N PRO A 116 -0.71 17.35 -4.78
CA PRO A 116 -0.51 18.53 -5.61
C PRO A 116 -1.77 18.90 -6.41
N LEU A 117 -2.60 17.92 -6.82
CA LEU A 117 -3.83 18.18 -7.57
C LEU A 117 -4.86 18.95 -6.75
N TYR A 118 -5.01 18.62 -5.46
CA TYR A 118 -5.90 19.36 -4.56
C TYR A 118 -5.43 20.81 -4.34
N ILE A 119 -4.12 21.04 -4.21
CA ILE A 119 -3.56 22.39 -4.05
C ILE A 119 -3.82 23.23 -5.30
N VAL A 120 -3.61 22.66 -6.50
CA VAL A 120 -3.87 23.36 -7.77
C VAL A 120 -5.36 23.67 -7.93
N ALA A 121 -6.26 22.73 -7.60
CA ALA A 121 -7.69 22.96 -7.66
C ALA A 121 -8.14 24.07 -6.70
N LEU A 122 -7.65 24.07 -5.46
CA LEU A 122 -7.96 25.11 -4.47
C LEU A 122 -7.39 26.48 -4.89
N ALA A 123 -6.20 26.51 -5.49
CA ALA A 123 -5.62 27.73 -6.02
C ALA A 123 -6.44 28.30 -7.20
N PHE A 124 -6.89 27.43 -8.13
CA PHE A 124 -7.77 27.83 -9.23
C PHE A 124 -9.10 28.38 -8.74
N VAL A 125 -9.77 27.67 -7.81
CA VAL A 125 -11.04 28.13 -7.23
C VAL A 125 -10.85 29.44 -6.47
N GLY A 126 -9.79 29.56 -5.67
CA GLY A 126 -9.44 30.79 -4.96
C GLY A 126 -9.16 31.96 -5.91
N TYR A 127 -8.44 31.72 -7.01
CA TYR A 127 -8.18 32.71 -8.04
C TYR A 127 -9.45 33.18 -8.74
N HIS A 128 -10.36 32.27 -9.11
CA HIS A 128 -11.64 32.63 -9.71
C HIS A 128 -12.54 33.43 -8.76
N LEU A 129 -12.58 33.06 -7.47
CA LEU A 129 -13.33 33.80 -6.45
C LEU A 129 -12.73 35.19 -6.22
N PHE A 130 -11.40 35.32 -6.26
CA PHE A 130 -10.71 36.60 -6.19
C PHE A 130 -11.07 37.48 -7.40
N GLN A 131 -10.93 36.97 -8.62
CA GLN A 131 -11.29 37.72 -9.84
C GLN A 131 -12.76 38.19 -9.82
N SER A 132 -13.69 37.31 -9.43
CA SER A 132 -15.11 37.64 -9.32
C SER A 132 -15.42 38.71 -8.27
N LYS A 133 -14.64 38.81 -7.18
CA LYS A 133 -14.84 39.82 -6.13
C LYS A 133 -14.25 41.18 -6.48
N TYR A 134 -13.17 41.21 -7.27
CA TYR A 134 -12.43 42.44 -7.54
C TYR A 134 -12.67 43.02 -8.95
N ASN A 135 -13.49 42.39 -9.80
CA ASN A 135 -13.84 42.86 -11.16
C ASN A 135 -12.62 43.32 -11.96
N VAL A 136 -11.51 42.58 -11.86
CA VAL A 136 -10.35 42.80 -12.72
C VAL A 136 -10.59 41.97 -13.98
N VAL A 137 -10.92 42.66 -15.07
CA VAL A 137 -10.97 42.10 -16.44
C VAL A 137 -9.57 41.67 -16.87
#